data_AF-A0A951DAU5-F1
#
_entry.id   AF-A0A951DAU5-F1
#
_cell.length_a   1.000
_cell.length_b   1.000
_cell.length_c   1.000
_cell.angle_alpha   90.00
_cell.angle_beta   90.00
_cell.angle_gamma   90.00
#
_symmetry.space_group_name_H-M   'P 1'
#
loop_
_entity.id
_entity.type
_entity.pdbx_description
1 polymer ?
#
loop_
_entity_poly.entity_id
_entity_poly.type
_entity_poly.pdbx_seq_one_letter_code
_entity_poly.pdbx_strand_id
1 'polypeptide(L)' 'MVELLPSSLVRVRMEGEHQLIAHFPSSQRANFMRLRVGDRVRIALSSQDRTRGRVVELLTKG' A
#
# COMPACT_ATOMS: atom_id res chain seq x y z
N MET A 1 0.32 -5.63 6.16
CA MET A 1 0.34 -6.69 5.12
C MET A 1 -0.48 -6.24 3.93
N VAL A 2 0.01 -6.53 2.72
CA VAL A 2 -0.59 -6.10 1.43
C VAL A 2 -1.49 -7.17 0.84
N GLU A 3 -2.69 -6.77 0.39
CA GLU A 3 -3.62 -7.55 -0.44
C GLU A 3 -3.93 -6.78 -1.73
N LEU A 4 -3.97 -7.47 -2.87
CA LEU A 4 -4.23 -6.87 -4.18
C LEU A 4 -5.74 -6.93 -4.49
N LEU A 5 -6.31 -5.81 -4.93
CA LEU A 5 -7.71 -5.71 -5.36
C LEU A 5 -7.78 -5.59 -6.90
N PRO A 6 -8.87 -6.07 -7.53
CA PRO A 6 -8.99 -6.11 -8.99
C PRO A 6 -8.97 -4.74 -9.68
N SER A 7 -9.26 -3.65 -8.96
CA SER A 7 -9.29 -2.28 -9.48
C SER A 7 -7.95 -1.54 -9.39
N SER A 8 -6.82 -2.27 -9.40
CA SER A 8 -5.46 -1.72 -9.18
C SER A 8 -5.28 -1.00 -7.83
N LEU A 9 -6.15 -1.33 -6.87
CA LEU A 9 -6.09 -0.86 -5.49
C LEU A 9 -5.35 -1.88 -4.64
N VAL A 10 -4.80 -1.41 -3.52
CA VAL A 10 -4.17 -2.26 -2.52
C VAL A 10 -4.89 -2.07 -1.21
N ARG A 11 -5.29 -3.17 -0.59
CA ARG A 11 -5.70 -3.13 0.81
C ARG A 11 -4.48 -3.40 1.67
N VAL A 12 -4.23 -2.51 2.63
CA VAL A 12 -3.11 -2.65 3.55
C VAL A 12 -3.62 -2.71 4.97
N ARG A 13 -3.24 -3.78 5.65
CA ARG A 13 -3.45 -3.95 7.08
C ARG A 13 -2.29 -3.34 7.84
N MET A 14 -2.56 -2.34 8.67
CA MET A 14 -1.60 -1.76 9.60
C MET A 14 -1.50 -2.63 10.87
N GLU A 15 -0.53 -2.37 11.74
CA GLU A 15 -0.47 -3.05 13.04
C GLU A 15 -1.75 -2.75 13.83
N GLY A 16 -2.58 -3.79 14.00
CA GLY A 16 -3.92 -3.73 14.60
C GLY A 16 -5.04 -4.24 13.69
N GLU A 17 -6.26 -3.72 13.91
CA GLU A 17 -7.47 -4.05 13.14
C GLU A 17 -7.80 -3.06 12.01
N HIS A 18 -7.04 -1.95 11.92
CA HIS A 18 -7.28 -0.94 10.91
C HIS A 18 -6.76 -1.38 9.54
N GLN A 19 -7.69 -1.38 8.58
CA GLN A 19 -7.41 -1.59 7.16
C GLN A 19 -7.60 -0.28 6.42
N LEU A 20 -6.75 -0.05 5.43
CA LEU A 20 -6.85 1.13 4.58
C LEU A 20 -6.71 0.74 3.11
N ILE A 21 -7.28 1.56 2.24
CA ILE A 21 -7.16 1.43 0.80
C ILE A 21 -6.06 2.37 0.32
N ALA A 22 -5.08 1.83 -0.37
CA ALA A 22 -3.99 2.60 -0.94
C ALA A 22 -3.91 2.43 -2.45
N HIS A 23 -3.50 3.52 -3.10
CA HIS A 23 -3.17 3.52 -4.51
C HIS A 23 -1.65 3.46 -4.69
N PHE A 24 -1.23 2.84 -5.79
CA PHE A 24 0.15 2.94 -6.24
C PHE A 24 0.41 4.32 -6.87
N PRO A 25 1.54 4.97 -6.57
CA PRO A 25 1.99 6.10 -7.37
C PRO A 25 2.25 5.66 -8.81
N SER A 26 1.92 6.52 -9.76
CA SER A 26 2.18 6.34 -11.19
C SER A 26 3.67 6.44 -11.58
N SER A 27 4.58 6.54 -10.60
CA SER A 27 6.00 6.73 -10.86
C SER A 27 6.67 5.44 -11.33
N GLN A 28 7.15 5.46 -12.58
CA GLN A 28 7.92 4.38 -13.23
C GLN A 28 9.28 4.09 -12.56
N ARG A 29 9.73 4.95 -11.63
CA ARG A 29 11.04 4.83 -10.96
C ARG A 29 10.98 4.11 -9.63
N ALA A 30 9.83 3.63 -9.21
CA ALA A 30 9.65 3.20 -7.84
C ALA A 30 9.72 1.67 -7.68
N ASN A 31 10.49 1.23 -6.67
CA ASN A 31 10.77 -0.18 -6.36
C ASN A 31 9.54 -1.03 -5.98
N PHE A 32 8.37 -0.42 -5.84
CA PHE A 32 7.13 -1.09 -5.46
C PHE A 32 6.32 -1.65 -6.64
N MET A 33 6.76 -1.46 -7.90
CA MET A 33 6.08 -2.01 -9.09
C MET A 33 5.95 -3.54 -9.12
N ARG A 34 6.70 -4.24 -8.26
CA ARG A 34 6.67 -5.70 -8.10
C ARG A 34 6.12 -6.15 -6.75
N LEU A 35 5.19 -5.37 -6.19
CA LEU A 35 4.50 -5.72 -4.95
C LEU A 35 3.74 -7.05 -5.07
N ARG A 36 3.92 -7.92 -4.10
CA ARG A 36 3.21 -9.19 -3.95
C ARG A 36 2.32 -9.16 -2.72
N VAL A 37 1.35 -10.05 -2.68
CA VAL A 37 0.55 -10.29 -1.47
C VAL A 37 1.50 -10.74 -0.36
N GLY A 38 1.36 -10.16 0.83
CA GLY A 38 2.26 -10.44 1.96
C GLY A 38 3.36 -9.40 2.19
N ASP A 39 3.72 -8.63 1.16
CA ASP A 39 4.76 -7.61 1.27
C ASP A 39 4.45 -6.56 2.36
N ARG A 40 5.51 -6.03 2.96
CA ARG A 40 5.45 -4.91 3.91
C ARG A 40 5.82 -3.63 3.19
N VAL A 41 4.96 -2.63 3.28
CA VAL A 41 5.12 -1.34 2.62
C VAL A 41 4.96 -0.20 3.59
N ARG A 42 5.63 0.91 3.29
CA ARG A 42 5.40 2.19 3.93
C ARG A 42 4.31 2.94 3.17
N ILE A 43 3.37 3.52 3.92
CA ILE A 43 2.23 4.27 3.36
C ILE A 43 2.23 5.67 3.93
N ALA A 44 2.01 6.64 3.04
CA ALA A 44 1.64 8.00 3.40
C ALA A 44 0.11 8.08 3.46
N LEU A 45 -0.43 8.34 4.66
CA LEU A 45 -1.88 8.52 4.85
C LEU A 45 -2.34 9.86 4.25
N SER A 46 -3.58 9.89 3.77
CA SER A 46 -4.20 11.16 3.39
C SER A 46 -4.49 12.00 4.65
N SER A 47 -4.26 13.30 4.56
CA SER A 47 -4.60 14.25 5.63
C SER A 47 -6.10 14.43 5.82
N GLN A 48 -6.89 14.17 4.77
CA GLN A 48 -8.35 14.32 4.79
C GLN A 48 -9.08 13.03 5.20
N ASP A 49 -8.50 11.86 4.92
CA ASP A 49 -9.13 10.56 5.16
C ASP A 49 -8.07 9.52 5.59
N ARG A 50 -8.10 9.14 6.86
CA ARG A 50 -7.15 8.17 7.44
C ARG A 50 -7.38 6.74 6.96
N THR A 51 -8.47 6.46 6.25
CA THR A 51 -8.73 5.16 5.60
C THR A 51 -8.13 5.06 4.20
N ARG A 52 -7.58 6.16 3.68
CA ARG A 52 -6.92 6.20 2.37
C ARG A 52 -5.45 6.58 2.48
N GLY A 53 -4.64 6.00 1.60
CA GLY A 53 -3.21 6.30 1.55
C GLY A 53 -2.57 6.10 0.19
N ARG A 54 -1.27 6.38 0.14
CA ARG A 54 -0.41 6.12 -1.01
C ARG A 54 0.78 5.28 -0.58
N VAL A 55 1.04 4.21 -1.32
CA VAL A 55 2.25 3.41 -1.13
C VAL A 55 3.46 4.25 -1.53
N VAL A 56 4.44 4.41 -0.64
CA VAL A 56 5.64 5.21 -0.93
C VAL A 56 6.88 4.34 -1.12
N GLU A 57 6.98 3.23 -0.38
CA GLU A 57 8.18 2.40 -0.35
C GLU A 57 7.87 0.96 0.04
N LEU A 58 8.62 0.01 -0.53
CA LEU A 58 8.62 -1.40 -0.14
C LEU A 58 9.66 -1.61 0.97
N LEU A 59 9.22 -2.03 2.15
CA LEU A 59 10.10 -2.25 3.32
C LEU A 59 10.68 -3.67 3.31
N THR A 60 9.87 -4.66 3.01
CA THR A 60 10.29 -6.07 3.02
C THR A 60 9.42 -6.88 2.06
N LYS A 61 10.04 -7.82 1.34
CA LYS A 61 9.32 -8.80 0.52
C LYS A 61 8.79 -9.93 1.40
N GLY A 62 7.52 -10.26 1.21
CA GLY A 62 6.85 -11.41 1.81
C GLY A 62 7.02 -12.68 0.99
#